data_AF-A0A9N9EVZ8-F1
#
_entry.id   AF-A0A9N9EVZ8-F1
#
_cell.length_a   1.000
_cell.length_b   1.000
_cell.length_c   1.000
_cell.angle_alpha   90.00
_cell.angle_beta   90.00
_cell.angle_gamma   90.00
#
_symmetry.space_group_name_H-M   'P 1'
#
loop_
_entity.id
_entity.type
_entity.pdbx_description
1 polymer ?
#
loop_
_entity_poly.entity_id
_entity_poly.type
_entity_poly.pdbx_seq_one_letter_code
_entity_poly.pdbx_strand_id
1 'polypeptide(L)'
;MNTTSETYEIDSNLNIIKNTLGVIGAIGDAAQPYLPLISTVTTIITEIFNIYENVQYNKNICNSLMDRVAAAEAAIKILERRKQNYEKNFRDINYYKTFLKFIDVMERMKQFIKDVSTLSGFKKLMHVNFVKEKFGSLINEFETTMNDLQFATMLFNDEQREIDAIALKSDLEEMSKFLEVIGGGVVDANQNINNVLKEVLIIKNQLRCQNSIIKNIRATEIEPRELNDPQIGNSTDTRGNKESPLVKKLLNGAIEVACKRTKIIDDGTSE
;
A
#
# COMPACT_ATOMS: atom_id res chain seq x y z
N MET A 1 -28.58 -3.31 18.90
CA MET A 1 -28.58 -3.02 20.34
C MET A 1 -27.24 -3.49 20.89
N ASN A 2 -26.23 -2.61 20.96
CA ASN A 2 -24.92 -2.86 21.61
C ASN A 2 -24.29 -1.56 22.17
N THR A 3 -24.99 -0.43 22.04
CA THR A 3 -24.44 0.91 22.29
C THR A 3 -24.25 1.26 23.77
N THR A 4 -24.87 0.51 24.68
CA THR A 4 -24.85 0.79 26.13
C THR A 4 -23.74 0.09 26.91
N SER A 5 -23.00 -0.87 26.35
CA SER A 5 -21.82 -1.42 27.06
C SER A 5 -20.53 -0.69 26.68
N GLU A 6 -20.36 -0.36 25.39
CA GLU A 6 -19.18 0.37 24.89
C GLU A 6 -19.08 1.78 25.48
N THR A 7 -20.20 2.47 25.69
CA THR A 7 -20.23 3.82 26.27
C THR A 7 -19.79 3.85 27.73
N TYR A 8 -20.18 2.86 28.54
CA TYR A 8 -19.77 2.77 29.94
C TYR A 8 -18.29 2.40 30.11
N GLU A 9 -17.74 1.53 29.25
CA GLU A 9 -16.31 1.21 29.25
C GLU A 9 -15.46 2.42 28.87
N ILE A 10 -15.89 3.21 27.88
CA ILE A 10 -15.18 4.43 27.46
C ILE A 10 -15.18 5.47 28.58
N ASP A 11 -16.31 5.69 29.26
CA ASP A 11 -16.42 6.67 30.36
C ASP A 11 -15.61 6.25 31.60
N SER A 12 -15.58 4.95 31.91
CA SER A 12 -14.75 4.39 32.99
C SER A 12 -13.25 4.59 32.72
N ASN A 13 -12.80 4.21 31.50
CA ASN A 13 -11.42 4.37 31.08
C ASN A 13 -11.00 5.84 31.09
N LEU A 14 -11.90 6.74 30.71
CA LEU A 14 -11.62 8.18 30.72
C LEU A 14 -11.42 8.74 32.13
N ASN A 15 -12.24 8.31 33.11
CA ASN A 15 -12.07 8.73 34.50
C ASN A 15 -10.75 8.22 35.10
N ILE A 16 -10.34 6.99 34.74
CA ILE A 16 -9.04 6.43 35.13
C ILE A 16 -7.90 7.26 34.53
N ILE A 17 -7.97 7.57 33.23
CA ILE A 17 -6.99 8.41 32.54
C ILE A 17 -6.90 9.80 33.18
N LYS A 18 -8.04 10.43 33.49
CA LYS A 18 -8.10 11.75 34.14
C LYS A 18 -7.47 11.74 35.53
N ASN A 19 -7.76 10.73 36.35
CA ASN A 19 -7.16 10.59 37.68
C ASN A 19 -5.65 10.34 37.59
N THR A 20 -5.23 9.50 36.63
CA THR A 20 -3.81 9.18 36.41
C THR A 20 -3.03 10.40 35.90
N LEU A 21 -3.56 11.14 34.93
CA LEU A 21 -3.00 12.42 34.46
C LEU A 21 -2.93 13.47 35.58
N GLY A 22 -3.99 13.55 36.41
CA GLY A 22 -4.05 14.47 37.54
C GLY A 22 -2.96 14.21 38.58
N VAL A 23 -2.75 12.93 38.94
CA VAL A 23 -1.71 12.52 39.91
C VAL A 23 -0.31 12.70 39.33
N ILE A 24 -0.07 12.27 38.10
CA ILE A 24 1.25 12.37 37.45
C ILE A 24 1.62 13.83 37.17
N GLY A 25 0.67 14.65 36.70
CA GLY A 25 0.90 16.06 36.44
C GLY A 25 1.14 16.87 37.73
N ALA A 26 0.49 16.53 38.85
CA ALA A 26 0.66 17.24 40.11
C ALA A 26 2.03 16.98 40.78
N ILE A 27 2.66 15.85 40.48
CA ILE A 27 3.88 15.37 41.19
C ILE A 27 5.11 15.33 40.26
N GLY A 28 4.95 15.28 38.94
CA GLY A 28 6.03 15.14 37.96
C GLY A 28 5.87 15.97 36.68
N ASP A 29 6.72 15.69 35.68
CA ASP A 29 6.70 16.34 34.38
C ASP A 29 5.38 16.03 33.63
N ALA A 30 4.58 17.06 33.37
CA ALA A 30 3.27 16.95 32.74
C ALA A 30 3.32 16.30 31.35
N ALA A 31 4.47 16.30 30.67
CA ALA A 31 4.65 15.67 29.37
C ALA A 31 4.76 14.13 29.44
N GLN A 32 5.04 13.54 30.62
CA GLN A 32 5.30 12.10 30.76
C GLN A 32 4.18 11.21 30.17
N PRO A 33 2.88 11.47 30.41
CA PRO A 33 1.81 10.66 29.85
C PRO A 33 1.69 10.73 28.32
N TYR A 34 2.33 11.72 27.68
CA TYR A 34 2.33 11.89 26.23
C TYR A 34 3.51 11.19 25.55
N LEU A 35 4.55 10.76 26.28
CA LEU A 35 5.71 10.10 25.66
C LEU A 35 5.32 8.84 24.86
N PRO A 36 4.46 7.93 25.36
CA PRO A 36 4.01 6.78 24.57
C PRO A 36 3.19 7.19 23.33
N LEU A 37 2.39 8.26 23.46
CA LEU A 37 1.57 8.77 22.37
C LEU A 37 2.42 9.39 21.25
N ILE A 38 3.42 10.19 21.64
CA ILE A 38 4.42 10.76 20.71
C ILE A 38 5.19 9.64 20.03
N SER A 39 5.66 8.63 20.77
CA SER A 39 6.33 7.47 20.17
C SER A 39 5.44 6.77 19.15
N THR A 40 4.16 6.56 19.48
CA THR A 40 3.19 5.91 18.58
C THR A 40 3.05 6.68 17.27
N VAL A 41 2.87 8.00 17.35
CA VAL A 41 2.68 8.80 16.13
C VAL A 41 3.95 8.89 15.29
N THR A 42 5.14 8.95 15.92
CA THR A 42 6.43 8.89 15.22
C THR A 42 6.61 7.57 14.47
N THR A 43 6.20 6.44 15.08
CA THR A 43 6.19 5.13 14.42
C THR A 43 5.25 5.13 13.22
N ILE A 44 4.02 5.63 13.37
CA ILE A 44 3.05 5.73 12.26
C ILE A 44 3.63 6.55 11.10
N ILE A 45 4.25 7.70 11.39
CA ILE A 45 4.88 8.55 10.37
C ILE A 45 5.97 7.78 9.62
N THR A 46 6.85 7.06 10.33
CA THR A 46 7.91 6.27 9.70
C THR A 46 7.33 5.16 8.83
N GLU A 47 6.28 4.49 9.28
CA GLU A 47 5.58 3.48 8.48
C GLU A 47 4.96 4.07 7.22
N ILE A 48 4.38 5.26 7.30
CA ILE A 48 3.83 5.97 6.13
C ILE A 48 4.93 6.26 5.10
N PHE A 49 6.10 6.78 5.54
CA PHE A 49 7.22 7.01 4.63
C PHE A 49 7.65 5.73 3.91
N ASN A 50 7.75 4.61 4.63
CA ASN A 50 8.11 3.31 4.04
C ASN A 50 7.07 2.80 3.02
N ILE A 51 5.77 3.00 3.30
CA ILE A 51 4.70 2.67 2.35
C ILE A 51 4.84 3.53 1.08
N TYR A 52 5.13 4.82 1.27
CA TYR A 52 5.21 5.79 0.19
C TYR A 52 6.34 5.48 -0.82
N GLU A 53 7.46 4.90 -0.38
CA GLU A 53 8.56 4.47 -1.27
C GLU A 53 8.12 3.52 -2.40
N ASN A 54 7.02 2.79 -2.19
CA ASN A 54 6.53 1.75 -3.10
C ASN A 54 5.23 2.14 -3.83
N VAL A 55 4.87 3.43 -3.85
CA VAL A 55 3.62 3.90 -4.47
C VAL A 55 3.65 3.71 -5.99
N GLN A 56 2.65 2.97 -6.49
CA GLN A 56 2.50 2.69 -7.92
C GLN A 56 1.36 3.48 -8.56
N TYR A 57 0.28 3.71 -7.80
CA TYR A 57 -0.96 4.35 -8.26
C TYR A 57 -1.30 5.58 -7.42
N ASN A 58 -2.17 6.44 -7.94
CA ASN A 58 -2.71 7.61 -7.24
C ASN A 58 -1.61 8.44 -6.56
N LYS A 59 -0.55 8.71 -7.33
CA LYS A 59 0.64 9.38 -6.81
C LYS A 59 0.33 10.79 -6.33
N ASN A 60 -0.57 11.51 -7.00
CA ASN A 60 -0.88 12.88 -6.63
C ASN A 60 -1.63 12.95 -5.29
N ILE A 61 -2.60 12.06 -5.07
CA ILE A 61 -3.30 11.86 -3.79
C ILE A 61 -2.29 11.48 -2.71
N CYS A 62 -1.38 10.53 -2.99
CA CYS A 62 -0.34 10.14 -2.04
C CYS A 62 0.58 11.33 -1.69
N ASN A 63 0.99 12.13 -2.67
CA ASN A 63 1.84 13.31 -2.45
C ASN A 63 1.14 14.33 -1.54
N SER A 64 -0.11 14.66 -1.83
CA SER A 64 -0.92 15.58 -1.02
C SER A 64 -1.07 15.11 0.44
N LEU A 65 -1.23 13.79 0.66
CA LEU A 65 -1.26 13.23 2.01
C LEU A 65 0.13 13.26 2.68
N MET A 66 1.21 13.08 1.91
CA MET A 66 2.57 13.16 2.41
C MET A 66 2.95 14.57 2.87
N ASP A 67 2.48 15.63 2.21
CA ASP A 67 2.70 17.01 2.66
C ASP A 67 2.17 17.20 4.09
N ARG A 68 0.99 16.64 4.37
CA ARG A 68 0.38 16.65 5.71
C ARG A 68 1.14 15.79 6.71
N VAL A 69 1.60 14.62 6.30
CA VAL A 69 2.42 13.74 7.16
C VAL A 69 3.75 14.41 7.54
N ALA A 70 4.38 15.13 6.61
CA ALA A 70 5.57 15.94 6.88
C ALA A 70 5.26 17.10 7.85
N ALA A 71 4.09 17.72 7.72
CA ALA A 71 3.60 18.73 8.65
C ALA A 71 3.44 18.19 10.08
N ALA A 72 2.80 17.02 10.21
CA ALA A 72 2.65 16.30 11.48
C ALA A 72 4.02 15.98 12.09
N GLU A 73 4.95 15.47 11.29
CA GLU A 73 6.31 15.18 11.75
C GLU A 73 7.02 16.43 12.28
N ALA A 74 6.93 17.55 11.55
CA ALA A 74 7.50 18.81 11.98
C ALA A 74 6.86 19.31 13.27
N ALA A 75 5.54 19.21 13.40
CA ALA A 75 4.81 19.61 14.60
C ALA A 75 5.21 18.78 15.83
N ILE A 76 5.34 17.46 15.67
CA ILE A 76 5.79 16.56 16.74
C ILE A 76 7.23 16.88 17.15
N LYS A 77 8.15 17.09 16.20
CA LYS A 77 9.52 17.52 16.50
C LYS A 77 9.55 18.86 17.25
N ILE A 78 8.68 19.81 16.91
CA ILE A 78 8.55 21.09 17.61
C ILE A 78 8.02 20.89 19.03
N LEU A 79 6.95 20.10 19.20
CA LEU A 79 6.37 19.75 20.49
C LEU A 79 7.44 19.13 21.40
N GLU A 80 8.22 18.20 20.87
CA GLU A 80 9.28 17.53 21.62
C GLU A 80 10.42 18.46 22.04
N ARG A 81 10.84 19.38 21.15
CA ARG A 81 11.88 20.35 21.46
C ARG A 81 11.41 21.44 22.43
N ARG A 82 10.11 21.76 22.43
CA ARG A 82 9.52 22.88 23.17
C ARG A 82 8.49 22.42 24.20
N LYS A 83 8.64 21.20 24.77
CA LYS A 83 7.67 20.60 25.72
C LYS A 83 7.23 21.55 26.83
N GLN A 84 8.17 22.34 27.37
CA GLN A 84 7.88 23.34 28.42
C GLN A 84 6.84 24.39 27.99
N ASN A 85 6.79 24.78 26.71
CA ASN A 85 5.81 25.74 26.20
C ASN A 85 4.39 25.17 26.15
N TYR A 86 4.25 23.84 26.20
CA TYR A 86 2.99 23.11 26.15
C TYR A 86 2.56 22.56 27.51
N GLU A 87 3.23 22.93 28.61
CA GLU A 87 2.94 22.36 29.93
C GLU A 87 1.47 22.53 30.34
N LYS A 88 0.88 23.70 30.07
CA LYS A 88 -0.55 23.94 30.34
C LYS A 88 -1.45 23.00 29.53
N ASN A 89 -1.11 22.77 28.26
CA ASN A 89 -1.82 21.86 27.38
C ASN A 89 -1.71 20.41 27.89
N PHE A 90 -0.53 19.98 28.32
CA PHE A 90 -0.34 18.62 28.84
C PHE A 90 -1.18 18.32 30.10
N ARG A 91 -1.52 19.36 30.86
CA ARG A 91 -2.41 19.28 32.03
C ARG A 91 -3.89 19.28 31.67
N ASP A 92 -4.25 19.57 30.41
CA ASP A 92 -5.62 19.55 29.92
C ASP A 92 -6.00 18.16 29.39
N ILE A 93 -7.04 17.58 29.98
CA ILE A 93 -7.60 16.29 29.56
C ILE A 93 -8.16 16.33 28.14
N ASN A 94 -8.67 17.48 27.69
CA ASN A 94 -9.17 17.61 26.34
C ASN A 94 -8.03 17.60 25.33
N TYR A 95 -6.89 18.21 25.66
CA TYR A 95 -5.68 18.12 24.84
C TYR A 95 -5.20 16.67 24.69
N TYR A 96 -5.25 15.89 25.79
CA TYR A 96 -4.94 14.45 25.74
C TYR A 96 -5.88 13.68 24.79
N LYS A 97 -7.19 13.93 24.90
CA LYS A 97 -8.20 13.32 24.00
C LYS A 97 -7.97 13.71 22.54
N THR A 98 -7.66 14.97 22.27
CA THR A 98 -7.36 15.44 20.92
C THR A 98 -6.10 14.76 20.38
N PHE A 99 -5.09 14.52 21.22
CA PHE A 99 -3.90 13.78 20.82
C PHE A 99 -4.22 12.33 20.43
N LEU A 100 -5.11 11.66 21.17
CA LEU A 100 -5.59 10.32 20.78
C LEU A 100 -6.34 10.33 19.45
N LYS A 101 -7.18 11.34 19.20
CA LYS A 101 -7.86 11.52 17.90
C LYS A 101 -6.85 11.76 16.78
N PHE A 102 -5.81 12.54 17.04
CA PHE A 102 -4.74 12.78 16.07
C PHE A 102 -4.02 11.47 15.69
N ILE A 103 -3.71 10.61 16.66
CA ILE A 103 -3.16 9.27 16.39
C ILE A 103 -4.10 8.44 15.50
N ASP A 104 -5.40 8.42 15.82
CA ASP A 104 -6.40 7.72 15.01
C ASP A 104 -6.47 8.26 13.56
N VAL A 105 -6.44 9.58 13.37
CA VAL A 105 -6.41 10.19 12.04
C VAL A 105 -5.15 9.78 11.29
N MET A 106 -3.98 9.83 11.93
CA MET A 106 -2.71 9.43 11.32
C MET A 106 -2.72 7.94 10.91
N GLU A 107 -3.29 7.07 11.74
CA GLU A 107 -3.43 5.64 11.42
C GLU A 107 -4.37 5.42 10.22
N ARG A 108 -5.48 6.14 10.16
CA ARG A 108 -6.40 6.07 9.01
C ARG A 108 -5.80 6.67 7.74
N MET A 109 -4.99 7.72 7.83
CA MET A 109 -4.22 8.23 6.71
C MET A 109 -3.23 7.18 6.20
N LYS A 110 -2.48 6.52 7.09
CA LYS A 110 -1.57 5.42 6.73
C LYS A 110 -2.30 4.32 5.96
N GLN A 111 -3.44 3.87 6.48
CA GLN A 111 -4.23 2.82 5.85
C GLN A 111 -4.77 3.28 4.48
N PHE A 112 -5.24 4.52 4.38
CA PHE A 112 -5.74 5.06 3.12
C PHE A 112 -4.63 5.17 2.07
N ILE A 113 -3.44 5.69 2.42
CA ILE A 113 -2.27 5.74 1.53
C ILE A 113 -1.94 4.33 1.01
N LYS A 114 -1.90 3.34 1.90
CA LYS A 114 -1.66 1.93 1.52
C LYS A 114 -2.72 1.40 0.54
N ASP A 115 -3.98 1.76 0.74
CA ASP A 115 -5.07 1.31 -0.11
C ASP A 115 -5.04 2.01 -1.48
N VAL A 116 -4.82 3.32 -1.55
CA VAL A 116 -4.80 4.05 -2.84
C VAL A 116 -3.51 3.81 -3.65
N SER A 117 -2.41 3.43 -2.99
CA SER A 117 -1.10 3.27 -3.63
C SER A 117 -0.86 1.90 -4.28
N THR A 118 -1.66 0.88 -3.94
CA THR A 118 -1.47 -0.50 -4.39
C THR A 118 -2.58 -0.98 -5.30
N LEU A 119 -2.26 -1.92 -6.21
CA LEU A 119 -3.25 -2.57 -7.07
C LEU A 119 -4.37 -3.29 -6.29
N SER A 120 -4.03 -3.80 -5.09
CA SER A 120 -4.99 -4.50 -4.22
C SER A 120 -6.01 -3.57 -3.58
N GLY A 121 -5.61 -2.35 -3.20
CA GLY A 121 -6.55 -1.34 -2.72
C GLY A 121 -7.23 -0.60 -3.86
N PHE A 122 -6.57 -0.46 -5.02
CA PHE A 122 -7.22 -0.08 -6.28
C PHE A 122 -8.40 -1.02 -6.61
N LYS A 123 -8.26 -2.35 -6.37
CA LYS A 123 -9.37 -3.35 -6.50
C LYS A 123 -10.55 -3.07 -5.56
N LYS A 124 -10.31 -2.50 -4.37
CA LYS A 124 -11.33 -2.16 -3.35
C LYS A 124 -11.94 -0.77 -3.53
N LEU A 125 -11.20 0.17 -4.12
CA LEU A 125 -11.50 1.61 -4.17
C LEU A 125 -12.06 2.09 -5.53
N MET A 126 -12.55 1.18 -6.37
CA MET A 126 -13.06 1.45 -7.72
C MET A 126 -14.24 2.45 -7.77
N HIS A 127 -14.75 2.90 -6.62
CA HIS A 127 -15.73 3.98 -6.53
C HIS A 127 -15.01 5.31 -6.32
N VAL A 128 -14.90 6.09 -7.41
CA VAL A 128 -14.39 7.47 -7.44
C VAL A 128 -14.97 8.33 -6.30
N ASN A 129 -16.28 8.21 -6.05
CA ASN A 129 -16.95 8.95 -4.98
C ASN A 129 -16.45 8.57 -3.58
N PHE A 130 -16.21 7.27 -3.34
CA PHE A 130 -15.68 6.81 -2.06
C PHE A 130 -14.27 7.37 -1.81
N VAL A 131 -13.40 7.36 -2.82
CA VAL A 131 -12.04 7.92 -2.71
C VAL A 131 -12.10 9.41 -2.42
N LYS A 132 -12.95 10.15 -3.16
CA LYS A 132 -13.16 11.59 -2.97
C LYS A 132 -13.64 11.93 -1.56
N GLU A 133 -14.70 11.26 -1.09
CA GLU A 133 -15.27 11.49 0.24
C GLU A 133 -14.27 11.14 1.34
N LYS A 134 -13.58 9.99 1.22
CA LYS A 134 -12.62 9.54 2.21
C LYS A 134 -11.41 10.47 2.31
N PHE A 135 -10.87 10.90 1.18
CA PHE A 135 -9.78 11.87 1.14
C PHE A 135 -10.18 13.20 1.78
N GLY A 136 -11.35 13.75 1.41
CA GLY A 136 -11.85 15.00 1.98
C GLY A 136 -12.09 14.93 3.49
N SER A 137 -12.68 13.84 3.99
CA SER A 137 -12.89 13.62 5.43
C SER A 137 -11.55 13.52 6.18
N LEU A 138 -10.59 12.77 5.66
CA LEU A 138 -9.27 12.63 6.28
C LEU A 138 -8.54 13.97 6.39
N ILE A 139 -8.55 14.77 5.32
CA ILE A 139 -7.94 16.10 5.34
C ILE A 139 -8.61 16.99 6.38
N ASN A 140 -9.94 17.06 6.38
CA ASN A 140 -10.66 17.93 7.31
C ASN A 140 -10.43 17.53 8.78
N GLU A 141 -10.44 16.24 9.08
CA GLU A 141 -10.19 15.74 10.43
C GLU A 141 -8.73 15.94 10.87
N PHE A 142 -7.78 15.78 9.96
CA PHE A 142 -6.37 16.10 10.19
C PHE A 142 -6.19 17.58 10.52
N GLU A 143 -6.72 18.47 9.69
CA GLU A 143 -6.60 19.92 9.90
C GLU A 143 -7.27 20.34 11.22
N THR A 144 -8.45 19.79 11.52
CA THR A 144 -9.16 20.04 12.78
C THR A 144 -8.31 19.61 13.98
N THR A 145 -7.76 18.39 13.96
CA THR A 145 -6.95 17.89 15.08
C THR A 145 -5.64 18.65 15.26
N MET A 146 -4.97 19.03 14.17
CA MET A 146 -3.77 19.85 14.24
C MET A 146 -4.06 21.25 14.82
N ASN A 147 -5.19 21.87 14.45
CA ASN A 147 -5.63 23.15 15.00
C ASN A 147 -6.00 23.05 16.49
N ASP A 148 -6.74 22.01 16.89
CA ASP A 148 -7.12 21.77 18.28
C ASP A 148 -5.90 21.49 19.17
N LEU A 149 -4.86 20.85 18.62
CA LEU A 149 -3.56 20.67 19.27
C LEU A 149 -2.67 21.93 19.24
N GLN A 150 -3.14 23.01 18.61
CA GLN A 150 -2.40 24.27 18.47
C GLN A 150 -1.02 24.05 17.83
N PHE A 151 -0.92 23.09 16.91
CA PHE A 151 0.28 22.86 16.13
C PHE A 151 0.40 23.95 15.06
N ALA A 152 1.42 24.80 15.21
CA ALA A 152 1.71 25.84 14.23
C ALA A 152 2.09 25.20 12.89
N THR A 153 1.29 25.42 11.84
CA THR A 153 1.54 24.75 10.55
C THR A 153 1.21 25.66 9.36
N MET A 154 2.11 25.70 8.36
CA MET A 154 1.97 26.48 7.12
C MET A 154 0.93 25.90 6.13
N LEU A 155 0.42 24.69 6.38
CA LEU A 155 -0.36 23.88 5.44
C LEU A 155 -1.89 24.06 5.54
N PHE A 156 -2.37 25.08 6.26
CA PHE A 156 -3.80 25.41 6.35
C PHE A 156 -4.21 26.57 5.43
N ASN A 157 -3.46 26.80 4.37
CA ASN A 157 -3.71 27.90 3.43
C ASN A 157 -4.52 27.42 2.22
N ASP A 158 -5.17 28.37 1.55
CA ASP A 158 -5.98 28.09 0.36
C ASP A 158 -5.17 27.47 -0.78
N GLU A 159 -3.87 27.76 -0.85
CA GLU A 159 -2.93 27.21 -1.83
C GLU A 159 -2.81 25.68 -1.70
N GLN A 160 -2.64 25.14 -0.48
CA GLN A 160 -2.60 23.70 -0.29
C GLN A 160 -3.93 23.03 -0.68
N ARG A 161 -5.06 23.68 -0.38
CA ARG A 161 -6.39 23.15 -0.75
C ARG A 161 -6.59 23.06 -2.26
N GLU A 162 -6.03 24.01 -3.00
CA GLU A 162 -6.02 23.97 -4.47
C GLU A 162 -5.15 22.82 -4.98
N ILE A 163 -3.95 22.65 -4.41
CA ILE A 163 -3.06 21.52 -4.73
C ILE A 163 -3.78 20.20 -4.51
N ASP A 164 -4.48 20.04 -3.38
CA ASP A 164 -5.22 18.81 -3.07
C ASP A 164 -6.37 18.55 -4.04
N ALA A 165 -7.12 19.60 -4.42
CA ALA A 165 -8.21 19.48 -5.37
C ALA A 165 -7.71 19.06 -6.76
N ILE A 166 -6.59 19.64 -7.20
CA ILE A 166 -5.93 19.28 -8.46
C ILE A 166 -5.41 17.85 -8.41
N ALA A 167 -4.72 17.48 -7.33
CA ALA A 167 -4.18 16.14 -7.12
C ALA A 167 -5.29 15.07 -7.14
N LEU A 168 -6.35 15.30 -6.38
CA LEU A 168 -7.51 14.41 -6.33
C LEU A 168 -8.17 14.29 -7.70
N LYS A 169 -8.43 15.41 -8.38
CA LYS A 169 -9.05 15.38 -9.71
C LYS A 169 -8.21 14.60 -10.72
N SER A 170 -6.91 14.87 -10.78
CA SER A 170 -5.99 14.21 -11.71
C SER A 170 -5.99 12.69 -11.53
N ASP A 171 -5.87 12.21 -10.29
CA ASP A 171 -5.82 10.77 -10.01
C ASP A 171 -7.17 10.09 -10.24
N LEU A 172 -8.29 10.75 -9.93
CA LEU A 172 -9.62 10.21 -10.20
C LEU A 172 -9.92 10.12 -11.71
N GLU A 173 -9.43 11.07 -12.52
CA GLU A 173 -9.53 11.02 -13.98
C GLU A 173 -8.66 9.89 -14.56
N GLU A 174 -7.42 9.73 -14.08
CA GLU A 174 -6.55 8.62 -14.48
C GLU A 174 -7.16 7.26 -14.10
N MET A 175 -7.69 7.16 -12.88
CA MET A 175 -8.40 5.98 -12.40
C MET A 175 -9.57 5.66 -13.31
N SER A 176 -10.43 6.65 -13.61
CA SER A 176 -11.61 6.47 -14.48
C SER A 176 -11.21 6.00 -15.89
N LYS A 177 -10.19 6.63 -16.49
CA LYS A 177 -9.67 6.25 -17.80
C LYS A 177 -9.09 4.85 -17.82
N PHE A 178 -8.35 4.48 -16.77
CA PHE A 178 -7.86 3.11 -16.60
C PHE A 178 -9.03 2.13 -16.53
N LEU A 179 -10.08 2.42 -15.78
CA LEU A 179 -11.29 1.60 -15.70
C LEU A 179 -12.01 1.46 -17.04
N GLU A 180 -12.11 2.52 -17.85
CA GLU A 180 -12.73 2.46 -19.19
C GLU A 180 -11.95 1.55 -20.15
N VAL A 181 -10.62 1.72 -20.22
CA VAL A 181 -9.72 0.91 -21.05
C VAL A 181 -9.78 -0.57 -20.65
N ILE A 182 -10.00 -0.83 -19.38
CA ILE A 182 -10.02 -2.16 -18.78
C ILE A 182 -11.38 -2.83 -18.89
N GLY A 183 -12.46 -2.10 -18.61
CA GLY A 183 -13.82 -2.62 -18.72
C GLY A 183 -14.27 -2.87 -20.16
N GLY A 184 -13.52 -2.44 -21.17
CA GLY A 184 -13.94 -2.50 -22.57
C GLY A 184 -15.24 -1.71 -22.82
N GLY A 185 -15.48 -0.68 -21.99
CA GLY A 185 -16.76 0.04 -21.95
C GLY A 185 -17.90 -0.69 -21.21
N VAL A 186 -17.66 -1.86 -20.60
CA VAL A 186 -18.66 -2.60 -19.81
C VAL A 186 -18.62 -2.13 -18.36
N VAL A 187 -19.16 -0.95 -18.14
CA VAL A 187 -19.46 -0.44 -16.79
C VAL A 187 -20.97 -0.42 -16.66
N ASP A 188 -21.53 -1.02 -15.61
CA ASP A 188 -22.98 -0.92 -15.38
C ASP A 188 -23.39 0.53 -15.06
N ALA A 189 -24.68 0.82 -15.03
CA ALA A 189 -25.22 2.16 -14.77
C ALA A 189 -24.74 2.78 -13.43
N ASN A 190 -24.17 1.99 -12.52
CA ASN A 190 -23.65 2.40 -11.21
C ASN A 190 -22.11 2.48 -11.18
N GLN A 191 -21.45 2.47 -12.33
CA GLN A 191 -19.99 2.44 -12.47
C GLN A 191 -19.31 1.15 -11.95
N ASN A 192 -20.03 0.02 -11.85
CA ASN A 192 -19.42 -1.26 -11.46
C ASN A 192 -18.90 -2.06 -12.66
N ILE A 193 -17.62 -2.43 -12.61
CA ILE A 193 -17.03 -3.45 -13.49
C ILE A 193 -17.35 -4.85 -12.93
N ASN A 194 -17.69 -5.80 -13.80
CA ASN A 194 -17.97 -7.19 -13.40
C ASN A 194 -16.75 -7.83 -12.69
N ASN A 195 -16.98 -8.50 -11.55
CA ASN A 195 -15.91 -9.11 -10.74
C ASN A 195 -15.02 -10.10 -11.51
N VAL A 196 -15.55 -10.83 -12.50
CA VAL A 196 -14.75 -11.74 -13.33
C VAL A 196 -13.82 -10.98 -14.28
N LEU A 197 -14.29 -9.85 -14.84
CA LEU A 197 -13.44 -8.97 -15.64
C LEU A 197 -12.35 -8.30 -14.77
N LYS A 198 -12.68 -7.92 -13.53
CA LYS A 198 -11.71 -7.36 -12.57
C LYS A 198 -10.51 -8.30 -12.35
N GLU A 199 -10.74 -9.61 -12.19
CA GLU A 199 -9.64 -10.55 -11.92
C GLU A 199 -8.77 -10.84 -13.15
N VAL A 200 -9.40 -11.04 -14.32
CA VAL A 200 -8.67 -11.28 -15.58
C VAL A 200 -7.76 -10.10 -15.95
N LEU A 201 -8.19 -8.87 -15.66
CA LEU A 201 -7.43 -7.66 -15.98
C LEU A 201 -6.29 -7.34 -15.01
N ILE A 202 -6.45 -7.72 -13.74
CA ILE A 202 -5.36 -7.69 -12.77
C ILE A 202 -4.26 -8.68 -13.15
N ILE A 203 -4.64 -9.90 -13.57
CA ILE A 203 -3.69 -10.90 -14.07
C ILE A 203 -2.94 -10.34 -15.29
N LYS A 204 -3.64 -9.70 -16.24
CA LYS A 204 -3.01 -9.08 -17.42
C LYS A 204 -2.01 -7.97 -17.06
N ASN A 205 -2.30 -7.13 -16.06
CA ASN A 205 -1.40 -6.07 -15.62
C ASN A 205 -0.22 -6.59 -14.77
N GLN A 206 -0.45 -7.58 -13.91
CA GLN A 206 0.62 -8.30 -13.22
C GLN A 206 1.59 -8.94 -14.22
N LEU A 207 1.07 -9.54 -15.30
CA LEU A 207 1.88 -10.07 -16.40
C LEU A 207 2.64 -8.96 -17.14
N ARG A 208 2.04 -7.78 -17.35
CA ARG A 208 2.73 -6.61 -17.94
C ARG A 208 3.87 -6.09 -17.07
N CYS A 209 3.67 -5.98 -15.76
CA CYS A 209 4.72 -5.59 -14.81
C CYS A 209 5.79 -6.69 -14.65
N GLN A 210 5.40 -7.95 -14.82
CA GLN A 210 6.31 -9.09 -14.91
C GLN A 210 6.95 -9.26 -16.29
N ASN A 211 6.63 -8.48 -17.33
CA ASN A 211 7.27 -8.63 -18.64
C ASN A 211 8.78 -8.35 -18.62
N SER A 212 9.29 -7.66 -17.59
CA SER A 212 10.73 -7.57 -17.30
C SER A 212 11.33 -8.90 -16.81
N ILE A 213 10.53 -9.77 -16.19
CA ILE A 213 10.90 -11.11 -15.70
C ILE A 213 10.59 -12.19 -16.76
N ILE A 214 9.47 -12.08 -17.48
CA ILE A 214 8.98 -13.08 -18.44
C ILE A 214 9.84 -13.15 -19.70
N LYS A 215 10.55 -12.08 -20.09
CA LYS A 215 11.52 -12.12 -21.20
C LYS A 215 12.63 -13.16 -21.01
N ASN A 216 12.83 -13.66 -19.79
CA ASN A 216 13.92 -14.58 -19.45
C ASN A 216 13.44 -15.95 -18.93
N ILE A 217 12.18 -16.34 -19.09
CA ILE A 217 11.80 -17.76 -18.92
C ILE A 217 12.24 -18.50 -20.19
N ARG A 218 13.55 -18.62 -20.37
CA ARG A 218 14.12 -19.59 -21.31
C ARG A 218 14.28 -20.88 -20.51
N ALA A 219 13.88 -22.00 -21.11
CA ALA A 219 14.28 -23.30 -20.57
C ALA A 219 15.80 -23.31 -20.42
N THR A 220 16.31 -23.89 -19.33
CA THR A 220 17.76 -24.05 -19.16
C THR A 220 18.30 -24.81 -20.37
N GLU A 221 19.15 -24.15 -21.15
CA GLU A 221 19.80 -24.76 -22.30
C GLU A 221 20.86 -25.74 -21.78
N ILE A 222 20.77 -26.98 -22.25
CA ILE A 222 21.72 -28.04 -21.92
C ILE A 222 22.68 -28.14 -23.10
N GLU A 223 23.98 -28.10 -22.80
CA GLU A 223 25.00 -28.20 -23.85
C GLU A 223 24.95 -29.59 -24.49
N PRO A 224 25.11 -29.73 -25.83
CA PRO A 224 25.05 -31.03 -26.50
C PRO A 224 26.01 -32.09 -25.91
N ARG A 225 27.16 -31.65 -25.38
CA ARG A 225 28.17 -32.52 -24.73
C ARG A 225 27.70 -33.12 -23.40
N GLU A 226 26.70 -32.52 -22.76
CA GLU A 226 26.13 -33.03 -21.51
C GLU A 226 25.14 -34.17 -21.76
N LEU A 227 24.75 -34.42 -23.03
CA LEU A 227 23.79 -35.46 -23.42
C LEU A 227 24.50 -36.62 -24.11
N ASN A 228 24.66 -37.72 -23.37
CA ASN A 228 25.31 -38.94 -23.86
C ASN A 228 24.29 -40.00 -24.26
N ASP A 229 24.65 -40.88 -25.19
CA ASP A 229 23.86 -42.07 -25.46
C ASP A 229 24.13 -43.14 -24.38
N PRO A 230 23.16 -44.01 -24.07
CA PRO A 230 23.38 -45.12 -23.15
C PRO A 230 24.54 -46.01 -23.63
N GLN A 231 25.40 -46.46 -22.70
CA GLN A 231 26.54 -47.34 -23.05
C GLN A 231 26.11 -48.67 -23.68
N ILE A 232 24.89 -49.13 -23.37
CA ILE A 232 24.28 -50.33 -23.93
C ILE A 232 22.97 -49.92 -24.57
N GLY A 233 22.89 -49.98 -25.90
CA GLY A 233 21.68 -49.67 -26.64
C GLY A 233 20.64 -50.79 -26.51
N ASN A 234 19.42 -50.41 -26.18
CA ASN A 234 18.26 -51.31 -26.10
C ASN A 234 17.23 -50.97 -27.18
N SER A 235 16.45 -51.97 -27.60
CA SER A 235 15.36 -51.79 -28.56
C SER A 235 14.27 -50.81 -28.07
N THR A 236 14.21 -50.55 -26.77
CA THR A 236 13.28 -49.62 -26.11
C THR A 236 13.79 -48.19 -25.98
N ASP A 237 15.05 -47.92 -26.34
CA ASP A 237 15.66 -46.60 -26.16
C ASP A 237 15.11 -45.55 -27.13
N THR A 238 14.47 -46.00 -28.21
CA THR A 238 13.71 -45.13 -29.12
C THR A 238 12.25 -45.56 -29.13
N ARG A 239 11.32 -44.63 -28.86
CA ARG A 239 9.87 -44.92 -28.88
C ARG A 239 9.06 -43.77 -29.47
N GLY A 240 7.84 -44.07 -29.89
CA GLY A 240 6.88 -43.07 -30.39
C GLY A 240 6.88 -42.91 -31.92
N ASN A 241 6.37 -41.77 -32.39
CA ASN A 241 6.19 -41.50 -33.83
C ASN A 241 7.53 -41.50 -34.59
N LYS A 242 7.58 -42.14 -35.76
CA LYS A 242 8.74 -42.16 -36.67
C LYS A 242 9.21 -40.76 -37.08
N GLU A 243 8.32 -39.77 -37.17
CA GLU A 243 8.66 -38.40 -37.58
C GLU A 243 9.29 -37.57 -36.45
N SER A 244 9.04 -37.91 -35.19
CA SER A 244 9.62 -37.21 -34.02
C SER A 244 9.79 -38.16 -32.84
N PRO A 245 10.71 -39.14 -32.95
CA PRO A 245 10.85 -40.17 -31.93
C PRO A 245 11.38 -39.59 -30.63
N LEU A 246 10.92 -40.16 -29.51
CA LEU A 246 11.49 -39.94 -28.19
C LEU A 246 12.70 -40.87 -28.05
N VAL A 247 13.86 -40.29 -27.79
CA VAL A 247 15.14 -41.00 -27.65
C VAL A 247 15.62 -40.87 -26.22
N LYS A 248 15.98 -42.00 -25.59
CA LYS A 248 16.60 -42.04 -24.28
C LYS A 248 18.06 -41.56 -24.38
N LYS A 249 18.45 -40.63 -23.50
CA LYS A 249 19.82 -40.14 -23.34
C LYS A 249 20.19 -40.05 -21.86
N LEU A 250 21.47 -39.81 -21.57
CA LEU A 250 22.04 -39.61 -20.25
C LEU A 250 22.55 -38.18 -20.11
N LEU A 251 21.91 -37.39 -19.26
CA LEU A 251 22.40 -36.09 -18.84
C LEU A 251 23.58 -36.26 -17.87
N ASN A 252 24.71 -35.66 -18.20
CA ASN A 252 25.99 -35.76 -17.49
C ASN A 252 26.43 -37.21 -17.23
N GLY A 253 26.03 -38.13 -18.10
CA GLY A 253 26.39 -39.55 -18.03
C GLY A 253 25.70 -40.34 -16.91
N ALA A 254 24.81 -39.72 -16.13
CA ALA A 254 24.22 -40.35 -14.94
C ALA A 254 22.69 -40.31 -14.92
N ILE A 255 22.07 -39.25 -15.45
CA ILE A 255 20.62 -39.04 -15.32
C ILE A 255 19.92 -39.43 -16.61
N GLU A 256 19.05 -40.44 -16.57
CA GLU A 256 18.26 -40.84 -17.74
C GLU A 256 17.22 -39.76 -18.09
N VAL A 257 17.25 -39.29 -19.33
CA VAL A 257 16.35 -38.28 -19.87
C VAL A 257 15.74 -38.75 -21.18
N ALA A 258 14.54 -38.24 -21.50
CA ALA A 258 13.88 -38.48 -22.78
C ALA A 258 13.97 -37.22 -23.64
N CYS A 259 14.64 -37.33 -24.78
CA CYS A 259 14.84 -36.24 -25.73
C CYS A 259 13.87 -36.36 -26.90
N LYS A 260 13.19 -35.27 -27.24
CA LYS A 260 12.38 -35.15 -28.46
C LYS A 260 12.96 -34.03 -29.32
N ARG A 261 13.18 -34.29 -30.61
CA ARG A 261 13.56 -33.21 -31.53
C ARG A 261 12.36 -32.30 -31.77
N THR A 262 12.55 -31.01 -31.55
CA THR A 262 11.60 -29.96 -31.88
C THR A 262 12.26 -28.99 -32.84
N LYS A 263 11.53 -28.56 -33.88
CA LYS A 263 11.96 -27.41 -34.67
C LYS A 263 11.72 -26.18 -33.81
N ILE A 264 12.79 -25.53 -33.36
CA ILE A 264 12.67 -24.20 -32.76
C ILE A 264 12.42 -23.26 -33.95
N ILE A 265 11.25 -22.64 -34.00
CA ILE A 265 10.97 -21.55 -34.94
C ILE A 265 11.71 -20.35 -34.38
N ASP A 266 12.72 -19.87 -35.10
CA ASP A 266 13.49 -18.70 -34.70
C ASP A 266 12.61 -17.47 -34.92
N ASP A 267 12.10 -16.91 -33.82
CA ASP A 267 11.21 -15.75 -33.85
C ASP A 267 12.09 -14.48 -33.84
N GLY A 268 12.65 -14.15 -35.02
CA GLY A 268 13.10 -12.79 -35.34
C GLY A 268 14.56 -12.60 -35.73
N THR A 269 14.88 -12.77 -37.02
CA THR A 269 15.62 -11.73 -37.74
C THR A 269 14.62 -10.73 -38.29
N SER A 270 14.37 -9.66 -37.53
CA SER A 270 13.84 -8.42 -38.07
C SER A 270 15.01 -7.65 -38.69
N GLU A 271 15.14 -7.73 -40.01
CA GLU A 271 15.69 -6.62 -40.81
C GLU A 271 14.65 -5.49 -40.91
#